data_AF-A0AA90NXM2-F1
#
_entry.id   AF-A0AA90NXM2-F1
#
_cell.length_a   1.000
_cell.length_b   1.000
_cell.length_c   1.000
_cell.angle_alpha   90.00
_cell.angle_beta   90.00
_cell.angle_gamma   90.00
#
_symmetry.space_group_name_H-M   'P 1'
#
loop_
_entity.id
_entity.type
_entity.pdbx_description
1 polymer ?
#
loop_
_entity_poly.entity_id
_entity_poly.type
_entity_poly.pdbx_seq_one_letter_code
_entity_poly.pdbx_strand_id
1 'polypeptide(L)'
;TRYRKKLIHHRTSEQNRIHKILQDANIKLTSVLSDIFGVSGRRILEAILNGEKIETDGLRKMVDWRTKASITDIANAINGRIRRHHRDMLRYHWEHMSYLEKAIEELEKQIDQLLSPYRKEVELLDGIPGVNKAAAATFIAEMGVDMSVFKSAKHLASWAGVSPGNYESAGKKKRVKPHKVTKL
;
A
#
# COMPACT_ATOMS: atom_id res chain seq x y z
N THR A 1 -9.53 4.53 9.55
CA THR A 1 -9.54 3.85 8.24
C THR A 1 -9.13 4.76 7.07
N ARG A 2 -9.80 5.90 6.83
CA ARG A 2 -9.45 6.85 5.74
C ARG A 2 -8.00 7.36 5.79
N TYR A 3 -7.54 7.77 6.98
CA TYR A 3 -6.18 8.28 7.15
C TYR A 3 -5.11 7.20 6.89
N ARG A 4 -5.32 5.97 7.38
CA ARG A 4 -4.48 4.80 7.04
C ARG A 4 -4.32 4.64 5.52
N LYS A 5 -5.43 4.71 4.77
CA LYS A 5 -5.39 4.65 3.30
C LYS A 5 -4.53 5.78 2.71
N LYS A 6 -4.64 7.00 3.24
CA LYS A 6 -3.81 8.15 2.81
C LYS A 6 -2.31 7.89 3.06
N LEU A 7 -1.95 7.41 4.25
CA LEU A 7 -0.54 7.09 4.57
C LEU A 7 0.03 5.99 3.67
N ILE A 8 -0.76 4.96 3.34
CA ILE A 8 -0.34 3.93 2.38
C ILE A 8 -0.01 4.56 1.01
N HIS A 9 -0.83 5.50 0.52
CA HIS A 9 -0.56 6.19 -0.75
C HIS A 9 0.71 7.06 -0.68
N HIS A 10 0.94 7.73 0.45
CA HIS A 10 2.17 8.48 0.66
C HIS A 10 3.38 7.55 0.64
N ARG A 11 3.33 6.41 1.35
CA ARG A 11 4.42 5.41 1.36
C ARG A 11 4.71 4.90 -0.06
N THR A 12 3.68 4.58 -0.83
CA THR A 12 3.84 4.17 -2.24
C THR A 12 4.46 5.29 -3.09
N SER A 13 4.14 6.56 -2.79
CA SER A 13 4.76 7.70 -3.48
C SER A 13 6.25 7.81 -3.16
N GLU A 14 6.66 7.57 -1.91
CA GLU A 14 8.07 7.51 -1.50
C GLU A 14 8.81 6.35 -2.18
N GLN A 15 8.21 5.15 -2.22
CA GLN A 15 8.75 4.00 -2.94
C GLN A 15 8.99 4.31 -4.42
N ASN A 16 8.03 4.94 -5.09
CA ASN A 16 8.16 5.37 -6.48
C ASN A 16 9.27 6.40 -6.67
N ARG A 17 9.53 7.25 -5.66
CA ARG A 17 10.61 8.23 -5.71
C ARG A 17 11.98 7.57 -5.58
N ILE A 18 12.10 6.58 -4.68
CA ILE A 18 13.30 5.74 -4.54
C ILE A 18 13.60 5.03 -5.87
N HIS A 19 12.61 4.41 -6.50
CA HIS A 19 12.78 3.77 -7.82
C HIS A 19 13.37 4.72 -8.86
N LYS A 20 12.84 5.95 -8.96
CA LYS A 20 13.31 6.95 -9.93
C LYS A 20 14.77 7.35 -9.68
N ILE A 21 15.16 7.51 -8.43
CA ILE A 21 16.55 7.88 -8.10
C ILE A 21 17.51 6.72 -8.41
N LEU A 22 17.11 5.48 -8.14
CA LEU A 22 17.91 4.31 -8.52
C LEU A 22 18.09 4.22 -10.04
N GLN A 23 17.03 4.47 -10.81
CA GLN A 23 17.10 4.50 -12.28
C GLN A 23 18.04 5.59 -12.80
N ASP A 24 17.99 6.80 -12.22
CA ASP A 24 18.89 7.90 -12.54
C ASP A 24 20.36 7.58 -12.22
N ALA A 25 20.59 6.81 -11.15
CA ALA A 25 21.91 6.27 -10.80
C ALA A 25 22.32 5.04 -11.65
N ASN A 26 21.54 4.64 -12.65
CA ASN A 26 21.70 3.41 -13.45
C ASN A 26 21.75 2.12 -12.60
N ILE A 27 20.95 2.08 -11.52
CA ILE A 27 20.74 0.88 -10.70
C ILE A 27 19.40 0.25 -11.08
N LYS A 28 19.44 -1.00 -11.51
CA LYS A 28 18.30 -1.74 -12.07
C LYS A 28 17.84 -2.88 -11.17
N LEU A 29 17.79 -2.67 -9.85
CA LEU A 29 17.34 -3.69 -8.89
C LEU A 29 15.94 -4.25 -9.20
N THR A 30 15.06 -3.46 -9.81
CA THR A 30 13.71 -3.90 -10.22
C THR A 30 13.69 -4.93 -11.35
N SER A 31 14.79 -5.14 -12.07
CA SER A 31 14.87 -6.19 -13.10
C SER A 31 15.26 -7.55 -12.53
N VAL A 32 15.82 -7.57 -11.31
CA VAL A 32 16.36 -8.80 -10.68
C VAL A 32 15.62 -9.16 -9.39
N LEU A 33 14.99 -8.19 -8.73
CA LEU A 33 14.17 -8.40 -7.53
C LEU A 33 12.70 -8.08 -7.83
N SER A 34 11.81 -8.99 -7.45
CA SER A 34 10.37 -8.76 -7.51
C SER A 34 9.90 -7.66 -6.55
N ASP A 35 10.60 -7.48 -5.43
CA ASP A 35 10.34 -6.45 -4.45
C ASP A 35 11.67 -5.93 -3.87
N ILE A 36 12.02 -4.69 -4.20
CA ILE A 36 13.24 -4.03 -3.68
C ILE A 36 13.06 -3.54 -2.24
N PHE A 37 11.84 -3.49 -1.73
CA PHE A 37 11.51 -3.12 -0.35
C PHE A 37 11.28 -4.36 0.54
N GLY A 38 11.50 -5.57 0.00
CA GLY A 38 11.58 -6.81 0.76
C GLY A 38 12.95 -7.01 1.41
N VAL A 39 13.12 -8.07 2.21
CA VAL A 39 14.32 -8.28 3.06
C VAL A 39 15.64 -8.14 2.30
N SER A 40 15.84 -8.89 1.20
CA SER A 40 17.06 -8.81 0.39
C SER A 40 17.28 -7.42 -0.21
N GLY A 41 16.22 -6.83 -0.76
CA GLY A 41 16.29 -5.52 -1.41
C GLY A 41 16.62 -4.41 -0.42
N ARG A 42 16.02 -4.42 0.78
CA ARG A 42 16.33 -3.44 1.84
C ARG A 42 17.78 -3.50 2.28
N ARG A 43 18.32 -4.70 2.52
CA ARG A 43 19.74 -4.87 2.89
C ARG A 43 20.67 -4.27 1.83
N ILE A 44 20.39 -4.52 0.55
CA ILE A 44 21.18 -3.98 -0.56
C ILE A 44 21.03 -2.44 -0.62
N LEU A 45 19.81 -1.92 -0.48
CA LEU A 45 19.55 -0.47 -0.49
C LEU A 45 20.20 0.25 0.69
N GLU A 46 20.20 -0.34 1.88
CA GLU A 46 20.89 0.19 3.06
C GLU A 46 22.40 0.24 2.84
N ALA A 47 23.01 -0.82 2.30
CA ALA A 47 24.43 -0.81 1.94
C ALA A 47 24.75 0.28 0.90
N ILE A 48 23.90 0.46 -0.12
CA ILE A 48 23.99 1.55 -1.10
C ILE A 48 23.90 2.94 -0.41
N LEU A 49 22.96 3.12 0.51
CA LEU A 49 22.73 4.36 1.25
C LEU A 49 23.93 4.73 2.15
N ASN A 50 24.56 3.73 2.75
CA ASN A 50 25.75 3.86 3.58
C ASN A 50 27.03 4.09 2.76
N GLY A 51 26.96 3.93 1.43
CA GLY A 51 28.13 4.04 0.56
C GLY A 51 29.10 2.88 0.70
N GLU A 52 28.62 1.72 1.16
CA GLU A 52 29.42 0.52 1.31
C GLU A 52 29.85 -0.02 -0.06
N LYS A 53 31.08 -0.52 -0.14
CA LYS A 53 31.55 -1.25 -1.32
C LYS A 53 30.98 -2.66 -1.26
N ILE A 54 30.00 -2.93 -2.11
CA ILE A 54 29.29 -4.21 -2.14
C ILE A 54 30.06 -5.20 -3.03
N GLU A 55 30.78 -6.13 -2.42
CA GLU A 55 31.47 -7.22 -3.11
C GLU A 55 30.60 -8.49 -3.18
N THR A 56 30.97 -9.45 -4.03
CA THR A 56 30.17 -10.65 -4.31
C THR A 56 29.92 -11.52 -3.08
N ASP A 57 30.90 -11.66 -2.18
CA ASP A 57 30.73 -12.36 -0.91
C ASP A 57 29.75 -11.63 0.03
N GLY A 58 29.83 -10.29 0.06
CA GLY A 58 28.88 -9.45 0.79
C GLY A 58 27.44 -9.62 0.27
N LEU A 59 27.26 -9.67 -1.05
CA LEU A 59 25.95 -9.92 -1.66
C LEU A 59 25.34 -11.26 -1.27
N ARG A 60 26.14 -12.33 -1.21
CA ARG A 60 25.67 -13.66 -0.80
C ARG A 60 25.07 -13.65 0.60
N LYS A 61 25.61 -12.85 1.51
CA LYS A 61 25.10 -12.70 2.89
C LYS A 61 23.82 -11.87 2.97
N MET A 62 23.64 -10.93 2.03
CA MET A 62 22.47 -10.04 2.00
C MET A 62 21.25 -10.71 1.36
N VAL A 63 21.47 -11.52 0.33
CA VAL A 63 20.40 -12.08 -0.52
C VAL A 63 19.84 -13.38 0.08
N ASP A 64 18.54 -13.41 0.30
CA ASP A 64 17.82 -14.61 0.73
C ASP A 64 17.85 -15.71 -0.34
N TRP A 65 17.94 -16.97 0.08
CA TRP A 65 18.01 -18.15 -0.80
C TRP A 65 16.82 -18.30 -1.75
N ARG A 66 15.65 -17.71 -1.42
CA ARG A 66 14.46 -17.71 -2.29
C ARG A 66 14.58 -16.74 -3.47
N THR A 67 15.61 -15.90 -3.49
CA THR A 67 15.87 -14.96 -4.59
C THR A 67 16.26 -15.75 -5.83
N LYS A 68 15.44 -15.65 -6.89
CA LYS A 68 15.66 -16.39 -8.14
C LYS A 68 16.84 -15.87 -8.96
N ALA A 69 17.14 -14.57 -8.87
CA ALA A 69 18.23 -13.97 -9.60
C ALA A 69 19.58 -14.43 -9.05
N SER A 70 20.55 -14.65 -9.93
CA SER A 70 21.90 -15.01 -9.52
C SER A 70 22.59 -13.83 -8.83
N ILE A 71 23.57 -14.11 -7.97
CA ILE A 71 24.40 -13.06 -7.33
C ILE A 71 25.09 -12.19 -8.37
N THR A 72 25.50 -12.79 -9.50
CA THR A 72 26.12 -12.07 -10.62
C THR A 72 25.15 -11.08 -11.25
N ASP A 73 23.89 -11.47 -11.47
CA ASP A 73 22.87 -10.57 -12.02
C ASP A 73 22.58 -9.41 -11.08
N ILE A 74 22.51 -9.69 -9.77
CA ILE A 74 22.32 -8.68 -8.74
C ILE A 74 23.51 -7.72 -8.70
N ALA A 75 24.74 -8.23 -8.75
CA ALA A 75 25.96 -7.42 -8.80
C ALA A 75 25.97 -6.50 -10.03
N ASN A 76 25.59 -7.02 -11.20
CA ASN A 76 25.46 -6.24 -12.43
C ASN A 76 24.37 -5.17 -12.30
N ALA A 77 23.23 -5.49 -11.68
CA ALA A 77 22.11 -4.57 -11.50
C ALA A 77 22.44 -3.38 -10.58
N ILE A 78 23.38 -3.55 -9.63
CA ILE A 78 23.82 -2.48 -8.73
C ILE A 78 25.09 -1.76 -9.20
N ASN A 79 25.71 -2.20 -10.30
CA ASN A 79 26.91 -1.60 -10.88
C ASN A 79 26.59 -0.30 -11.64
N GLY A 80 25.99 0.66 -10.93
CA GLY A 80 25.62 1.98 -11.41
C GLY A 80 26.53 3.08 -10.87
N ARG A 81 26.18 4.34 -11.18
CA ARG A 81 26.91 5.53 -10.73
C ARG A 81 26.11 6.31 -9.69
N ILE A 82 26.30 5.96 -8.43
CA ILE A 82 25.71 6.69 -7.30
C ILE A 82 26.57 7.90 -6.93
N ARG A 83 26.06 9.10 -7.19
CA ARG A 83 26.66 10.36 -6.71
C ARG A 83 26.16 10.69 -5.30
N ARG A 84 26.84 11.62 -4.63
CA ARG A 84 26.45 12.09 -3.29
C ARG A 84 24.98 12.52 -3.23
N HIS A 85 24.52 13.34 -4.19
CA HIS A 85 23.12 13.79 -4.20
C HIS A 85 22.10 12.65 -4.38
N HIS A 86 22.44 11.58 -5.10
CA HIS A 86 21.56 10.41 -5.18
C HIS A 86 21.40 9.76 -3.79
N ARG A 87 22.50 9.62 -3.03
CA ARG A 87 22.45 9.07 -1.67
C ARG A 87 21.66 9.96 -0.72
N ASP A 88 21.89 11.27 -0.79
CA ASP A 88 21.18 12.22 0.06
C ASP A 88 19.66 12.16 -0.20
N MET A 89 19.25 12.18 -1.47
CA MET A 89 17.83 12.05 -1.84
C MET A 89 17.24 10.69 -1.47
N LEU A 90 17.96 9.59 -1.73
CA LEU A 90 17.51 8.25 -1.34
C LEU A 90 17.30 8.19 0.18
N ARG A 91 18.20 8.79 0.97
CA ARG A 91 18.12 8.80 2.44
C ARG A 91 16.87 9.53 2.93
N TYR A 92 16.57 10.72 2.41
CA TYR A 92 15.35 11.44 2.77
C TYR A 92 14.07 10.63 2.48
N HIS A 93 13.98 10.04 1.28
CA HIS A 93 12.81 9.22 0.92
C HIS A 93 12.74 7.91 1.71
N TRP A 94 13.88 7.31 2.02
CA TRP A 94 13.98 6.09 2.83
C TRP A 94 13.52 6.33 4.27
N GLU A 95 14.00 7.40 4.90
CA GLU A 95 13.62 7.77 6.26
C GLU A 95 12.13 8.12 6.35
N HIS A 96 11.61 8.88 5.39
CA HIS A 96 10.18 9.21 5.35
C HIS A 96 9.32 7.97 5.09
N MET A 97 9.71 7.09 4.17
CA MET A 97 9.04 5.80 3.96
C MET A 97 9.00 4.97 5.24
N SER A 98 10.12 4.87 5.95
CA SER A 98 10.23 4.13 7.22
C SER A 98 9.35 4.74 8.32
N TYR A 99 9.28 6.07 8.38
CA TYR A 99 8.36 6.77 9.28
C TYR A 99 6.89 6.44 8.95
N LEU A 100 6.51 6.51 7.67
CA LEU A 100 5.15 6.20 7.22
C LEU A 100 4.77 4.74 7.52
N GLU A 101 5.70 3.80 7.38
CA GLU A 101 5.49 2.39 7.73
C GLU A 101 5.16 2.22 9.21
N LYS A 102 5.93 2.85 10.11
CA LYS A 102 5.65 2.83 11.56
C LYS A 102 4.30 3.47 11.90
N ALA A 103 4.01 4.64 11.32
CA ALA A 103 2.74 5.33 11.53
C ALA A 103 1.53 4.51 11.03
N ILE A 104 1.67 3.77 9.92
CA ILE A 104 0.64 2.85 9.44
C ILE A 104 0.43 1.72 10.45
N GLU A 105 1.50 1.10 10.95
CA GLU A 105 1.41 0.01 11.93
C GLU A 105 0.74 0.44 13.23
N GLU A 106 1.13 1.60 13.79
CA GLU A 106 0.50 2.17 14.97
C GLU A 106 -0.99 2.45 14.76
N LEU A 107 -1.35 3.00 13.60
CA LEU A 107 -2.73 3.28 13.26
C LEU A 107 -3.55 2.01 13.02
N GLU A 108 -2.95 0.96 12.47
CA GLU A 108 -3.56 -0.37 12.36
C GLU A 108 -3.88 -0.94 13.75
N LYS A 109 -2.93 -0.87 14.70
CA LYS A 109 -3.16 -1.29 16.09
C LYS A 109 -4.31 -0.53 16.74
N GLN A 110 -4.39 0.79 16.55
CA GLN A 110 -5.50 1.60 17.07
C GLN A 110 -6.84 1.21 16.43
N ILE A 111 -6.86 0.96 15.12
CA ILE A 111 -8.07 0.49 14.43
C ILE A 111 -8.52 -0.85 15.01
N ASP A 112 -7.62 -1.80 15.21
CA ASP A 112 -7.94 -3.12 15.76
C ASP A 112 -8.48 -3.03 17.20
N GLN A 113 -7.92 -2.14 18.03
CA GLN A 113 -8.43 -1.87 19.38
C GLN A 113 -9.87 -1.33 19.34
N LEU A 114 -10.14 -0.35 18.49
CA LEU A 114 -11.48 0.24 18.33
C LEU A 114 -12.50 -0.75 17.75
N LEU A 115 -12.04 -1.75 17.01
CA LEU A 115 -12.88 -2.82 16.47
C LEU A 115 -13.09 -3.98 17.44
N SER A 116 -12.40 -4.01 18.58
CA SER A 116 -12.52 -5.09 19.56
C SER A 116 -13.97 -5.36 20.03
N PRO A 117 -14.83 -4.34 20.21
CA PRO A 117 -16.25 -4.56 20.54
C PRO A 117 -17.07 -5.18 19.40
N TYR A 118 -16.58 -5.09 18.15
CA TYR A 118 -17.29 -5.47 16.93
C TYR A 118 -16.68 -6.69 16.23
N ARG A 119 -15.98 -7.56 16.98
CA ARG A 119 -15.25 -8.70 16.40
C ARG A 119 -16.15 -9.63 15.58
N LYS A 120 -17.36 -9.91 16.08
CA LYS A 120 -18.30 -10.79 15.40
C LYS A 120 -18.73 -10.21 14.05
N GLU A 121 -19.01 -8.91 14.01
CA GLU A 121 -19.37 -8.18 12.80
C GLU A 121 -18.20 -8.14 11.81
N VAL A 122 -16.98 -7.94 12.30
CA VAL A 122 -15.76 -8.01 11.47
C VAL A 122 -15.61 -9.39 10.84
N GLU A 123 -15.75 -10.47 11.62
CA GLU A 123 -15.64 -11.86 11.11
C GLU A 123 -16.70 -12.18 10.06
N LEU A 124 -17.95 -11.76 10.29
CA LEU A 124 -19.03 -11.92 9.32
C LEU A 124 -18.76 -11.17 8.02
N LEU A 125 -18.22 -9.95 8.10
CA LEU A 125 -17.86 -9.15 6.93
C LEU A 125 -16.65 -9.74 6.19
N ASP A 126 -15.62 -10.19 6.91
CA ASP A 126 -14.40 -10.82 6.37
C ASP A 126 -14.71 -12.15 5.64
N GLY A 127 -15.81 -12.82 5.99
CA GLY A 127 -16.30 -14.01 5.31
C GLY A 127 -16.92 -13.77 3.93
N ILE A 128 -17.21 -12.51 3.56
CA ILE A 128 -17.76 -12.17 2.25
C ILE A 128 -16.64 -12.19 1.20
N PRO A 129 -16.76 -12.96 0.10
CA PRO A 129 -15.76 -12.97 -0.96
C PRO A 129 -15.43 -11.56 -1.48
N GLY A 130 -14.16 -11.19 -1.43
CA GLY A 130 -13.67 -9.86 -1.84
C GLY A 130 -13.67 -8.80 -0.74
N VAL A 131 -14.18 -9.11 0.46
CA VAL A 131 -14.03 -8.29 1.65
C VAL A 131 -12.91 -8.88 2.51
N ASN A 132 -12.01 -8.03 2.98
CA ASN A 132 -11.01 -8.40 3.99
C ASN A 132 -11.22 -7.58 5.26
N LYS A 133 -10.50 -7.91 6.34
CA LYS A 133 -10.54 -7.16 7.61
C LYS A 133 -10.40 -5.65 7.46
N ALA A 134 -9.55 -5.17 6.56
CA ALA A 134 -9.39 -3.72 6.33
C ALA A 134 -10.61 -3.09 5.65
N ALA A 135 -11.27 -3.82 4.75
CA ALA A 135 -12.55 -3.42 4.17
C ALA A 135 -13.68 -3.50 5.20
N ALA A 136 -13.74 -4.55 6.02
CA ALA A 136 -14.70 -4.69 7.13
C ALA A 136 -14.58 -3.52 8.13
N ALA A 137 -13.35 -3.18 8.54
CA ALA A 137 -13.05 -2.00 9.35
C ALA A 137 -13.59 -0.72 8.72
N THR A 138 -13.45 -0.59 7.39
CA THR A 138 -13.95 0.57 6.65
C THR A 138 -15.48 0.59 6.64
N PHE A 139 -16.16 -0.54 6.46
CA PHE A 139 -17.61 -0.60 6.56
C PHE A 139 -18.09 -0.16 7.93
N ILE A 140 -17.60 -0.79 9.00
CA ILE A 140 -18.01 -0.48 10.38
C ILE A 140 -17.76 1.01 10.70
N ALA A 141 -16.62 1.57 10.30
CA ALA A 141 -16.30 2.98 10.54
C ALA A 141 -17.23 3.96 9.79
N GLU A 142 -17.83 3.54 8.68
CA GLU A 142 -18.63 4.42 7.81
C GLU A 142 -20.15 4.23 8.03
N MET A 143 -20.60 2.99 8.15
CA MET A 143 -22.02 2.65 8.29
C MET A 143 -22.42 2.39 9.75
N GLY A 144 -21.47 2.07 10.63
CA GLY A 144 -21.76 1.55 11.98
C GLY A 144 -22.11 0.06 11.95
N VAL A 145 -22.50 -0.49 13.11
CA VAL A 145 -23.00 -1.87 13.22
C VAL A 145 -24.52 -1.95 13.36
N ASP A 146 -25.16 -0.83 13.71
CA ASP A 146 -26.61 -0.75 13.79
C ASP A 146 -27.20 -0.48 12.40
N MET A 147 -27.87 -1.49 11.84
CA MET A 147 -28.51 -1.39 10.53
C MET A 147 -29.91 -0.75 10.59
N SER A 148 -30.48 -0.52 11.79
CA SER A 148 -31.80 0.12 11.94
C SER A 148 -31.80 1.58 11.47
N VAL A 149 -30.62 2.21 11.41
CA VAL A 149 -30.41 3.55 10.84
C VAL A 149 -30.73 3.61 9.34
N PHE A 150 -30.87 2.46 8.67
CA PHE A 150 -31.34 2.37 7.29
C PHE A 150 -32.74 1.76 7.24
N LYS A 151 -33.65 2.44 6.53
CA LYS A 151 -35.03 1.95 6.31
C LYS A 151 -35.08 0.56 5.65
N SER A 152 -34.10 0.23 4.81
CA SER A 152 -33.94 -1.10 4.21
C SER A 152 -32.56 -1.28 3.60
N ALA A 153 -32.20 -2.51 3.22
CA ALA A 153 -30.97 -2.81 2.48
C ALA A 153 -30.83 -2.02 1.17
N LYS A 154 -31.95 -1.68 0.50
CA LYS A 154 -31.93 -0.83 -0.71
C LYS A 154 -31.44 0.59 -0.40
N HIS A 155 -31.80 1.13 0.77
CA HIS A 155 -31.33 2.45 1.21
C HIS A 155 -29.84 2.43 1.53
N LEU A 156 -29.34 1.37 2.17
CA LEU A 156 -27.90 1.17 2.39
C LEU A 156 -27.15 1.10 1.05
N ALA A 157 -27.64 0.32 0.08
CA ALA A 157 -27.02 0.20 -1.24
C ALA A 157 -26.99 1.54 -2.00
N SER A 158 -28.04 2.36 -1.86
CA SER A 158 -28.11 3.70 -2.42
C SER A 158 -27.12 4.66 -1.75
N TRP A 159 -27.06 4.66 -0.41
CA TRP A 159 -26.09 5.44 0.37
C TRP A 159 -24.63 5.07 0.03
N ALA A 160 -24.35 3.77 -0.12
CA ALA A 160 -23.03 3.27 -0.50
C ALA A 160 -22.65 3.61 -1.96
N GLY A 161 -23.61 4.03 -2.79
CA GLY A 161 -23.39 4.37 -4.20
C GLY A 161 -23.19 3.14 -5.09
N VAL A 162 -23.71 1.97 -4.68
CA VAL A 162 -23.66 0.71 -5.46
C VAL A 162 -24.99 0.36 -6.11
N SER A 163 -26.05 1.12 -5.79
CA SER A 163 -27.33 0.99 -6.47
C SER A 163 -27.23 1.51 -7.92
N PRO A 164 -27.69 0.75 -8.93
CA PRO A 164 -27.74 1.23 -10.30
C PRO A 164 -28.61 2.48 -10.39
N GLY A 165 -28.04 3.60 -10.82
CA GLY A 165 -28.82 4.81 -11.07
C GLY A 165 -29.72 4.63 -12.30
N ASN A 166 -31.01 4.96 -12.18
CA ASN A 166 -31.90 5.03 -13.33
C ASN A 166 -31.82 6.44 -13.95
N TYR A 167 -30.75 6.68 -14.73
CA TYR A 167 -30.55 7.94 -15.43
C TYR A 167 -31.21 7.86 -16.80
N GLU A 168 -32.50 8.14 -16.86
CA GLU A 168 -33.27 8.18 -18.10
C GLU A 168 -33.81 9.58 -18.34
N SER A 169 -33.55 10.12 -19.53
CA SER A 169 -34.10 11.41 -19.98
C SER A 169 -34.65 11.21 -21.39
N ALA A 170 -35.92 11.57 -21.60
CA ALA A 170 -36.62 11.39 -22.87
C ALA A 170 -36.50 9.96 -23.44
N GLY A 171 -36.66 8.93 -22.61
CA GLY A 171 -36.62 7.52 -23.03
C GLY A 171 -35.22 6.98 -23.35
N LYS A 172 -34.15 7.74 -23.09
CA LYS A 172 -32.77 7.31 -23.32
C LYS A 172 -32.03 7.12 -22.00
N LYS A 173 -31.57 5.89 -21.75
CA LYS A 173 -30.66 5.55 -20.64
C LYS A 173 -29.29 6.20 -20.86
N LYS A 174 -28.86 7.02 -19.91
CA LYS A 174 -27.54 7.65 -19.84
C LYS A 174 -26.66 6.88 -18.85
N ARG A 175 -25.38 6.66 -19.19
CA ARG A 175 -24.38 6.17 -18.23
C ARG A 175 -23.88 7.34 -17.40
N VAL A 176 -24.06 7.28 -16.09
CA VAL A 176 -23.56 8.31 -15.15
C VAL A 176 -22.90 7.62 -13.96
N LYS A 177 -21.91 8.27 -13.33
CA LYS A 177 -21.29 7.77 -12.10
C LYS A 177 -22.33 7.75 -10.97
N PRO A 178 -22.42 6.68 -10.17
CA PRO A 178 -23.34 6.66 -9.04
C PRO A 178 -22.95 7.74 -8.01
N HIS A 179 -23.95 8.44 -7.49
CA HIS A 179 -23.78 9.45 -6.43
C HIS A 179 -24.18 8.83 -5.08
N LYS A 180 -23.43 9.15 -4.01
CA LYS A 180 -23.80 8.76 -2.65
C LYS A 180 -24.95 9.65 -2.16
N VAL A 181 -25.98 9.05 -1.59
CA VAL A 181 -27.07 9.78 -0.93
C VAL A 181 -26.67 10.03 0.53
N THR A 182 -26.92 11.24 1.04
CA THR A 182 -26.64 11.61 2.45
C THR A 182 -27.62 10.90 3.39
N LYS A 183 -27.21 10.54 4.61
CA LYS A 183 -28.09 9.93 5.62
C LYS A 183 -29.31 10.85 5.85
N LEU A 184 -30.51 10.28 5.75
CA LEU A 184 -31.79 10.91 6.12
C LEU A 184 -32.14 10.52 7.56
#